data_AF-A0A8T4LKY2-F1
#
_entry.id   AF-A0A8T4LKY2-F1
#
_cell.length_a   1.000
_cell.length_b   1.000
_cell.length_c   1.000
_cell.angle_alpha   90.00
_cell.angle_beta   90.00
_cell.angle_gamma   90.00
#
_symmetry.space_group_name_H-M   'P 1'
#
loop_
_entity.id
_entity.type
_entity.pdbx_description
1 polymer ?
#
loop_
_entity_poly.entity_id
_entity_poly.type
_entity_poly.pdbx_seq_one_letter_code
_entity_poly.pdbx_strand_id
1 'polypeptide(L)' 'MDKEKILKILKNSKTQYAYDNKSRIYSAKFFINGKPRVLTMRLGSDFVEFSLADEKGNVLEVLEQKGGNVSFNQVKK' A
#
# COMPACT_ATOMS: atom_id res chain seq x y z
N MET A 1 -3.06 13.31 9.72
CA MET A 1 -1.84 12.98 8.95
C MET A 1 -1.80 13.90 7.75
N ASP A 2 -0.70 14.64 7.57
CA ASP A 2 -0.66 15.81 6.68
C ASP A 2 -0.53 15.42 5.21
N LYS A 3 -1.39 15.97 4.35
CA LYS A 3 -1.54 15.59 2.93
C LYS A 3 -0.24 15.73 2.14
N GLU A 4 0.55 16.75 2.46
CA GLU A 4 1.84 17.01 1.79
C GLU A 4 2.91 15.95 2.08
N LYS A 5 2.90 15.38 3.28
CA LYS A 5 3.85 14.31 3.66
C LYS A 5 3.59 13.04 2.87
N ILE A 6 2.32 12.71 2.63
CA ILE A 6 1.91 11.55 1.84
C ILE A 6 2.37 11.72 0.39
N LEU A 7 2.15 12.89 -0.21
CA LEU A 7 2.58 13.18 -1.59
C LEU A 7 4.09 13.09 -1.77
N LYS A 8 4.88 13.49 -0.77
CA LYS A 8 6.35 13.38 -0.81
C LYS A 8 6.83 11.93 -0.79
N ILE A 9 6.14 11.05 -0.07
CA ILE A 9 6.45 9.61 -0.01
C ILE A 9 6.11 8.93 -1.35
N LEU A 10 4.95 9.27 -1.92
CA LEU A 10 4.49 8.71 -3.19
C LEU A 10 5.34 9.15 -4.39
N LYS A 11 5.94 10.35 -4.36
CA LYS A 11 6.85 10.83 -5.42
C LYS A 11 8.08 9.93 -5.62
N ASN A 12 8.52 9.21 -4.59
CA ASN A 12 9.66 8.28 -4.65
C ASN A 12 9.22 6.82 -4.81
N SER A 13 7.92 6.57 -4.99
CA SER A 13 7.39 5.22 -5.16
C SER A 13 7.67 4.69 -6.57
N LYS A 14 8.09 3.43 -6.68
CA LYS A 14 8.13 2.74 -7.97
C LYS A 14 6.69 2.37 -8.32
N THR A 15 6.23 2.83 -9.47
CA THR A 15 4.92 2.43 -10.02
C THR A 15 5.12 1.15 -10.82
N GLN A 16 4.36 0.11 -10.52
CA GLN A 16 4.34 -1.14 -11.28
C GLN A 16 2.88 -1.46 -11.62
N TYR A 17 2.61 -2.00 -12.80
CA TYR A 17 1.24 -2.40 -13.17
C TYR A 17 1.11 -3.90 -12.91
N ALA A 18 0.04 -4.35 -12.24
CA ALA A 18 -0.33 -5.76 -12.27
C ALA A 18 -0.96 -6.04 -13.63
N TYR A 19 -0.28 -6.87 -14.43
CA TYR A 19 -0.59 -7.12 -15.84
C TYR A 19 -1.99 -7.68 -16.08
N ASP A 20 -2.66 -8.27 -15.09
CA ASP A 20 -3.94 -8.97 -15.30
C ASP A 20 -5.22 -8.13 -15.10
N ASN A 21 -5.20 -7.02 -14.34
CA ASN A 21 -6.45 -6.43 -13.85
C ASN A 21 -6.60 -4.90 -14.02
N LYS A 22 -5.85 -4.28 -14.95
CA LYS A 22 -5.81 -2.80 -15.14
C LYS A 22 -5.57 -2.01 -13.85
N SER A 23 -5.08 -2.66 -12.80
CA SER A 23 -4.92 -2.05 -11.48
C SER A 23 -3.60 -1.30 -11.43
N ARG A 24 -3.64 -0.03 -11.03
CA ARG A 24 -2.41 0.76 -10.82
C ARG A 24 -1.83 0.39 -9.47
N ILE A 25 -0.57 -0.04 -9.44
CA ILE A 25 0.13 -0.38 -8.20
C ILE A 25 1.26 0.63 -7.95
N TYR A 26 1.28 1.20 -6.76
CA TYR A 26 2.29 2.13 -6.30
C TYR A 26 2.98 1.53 -5.09
N SER A 27 4.31 1.42 -5.10
CA SER A 27 5.07 0.84 -3.99
C SER A 27 6.14 1.81 -3.50
N ALA A 28 6.12 2.12 -2.20
CA ALA A 28 7.11 2.98 -1.56
C ALA A 28 7.83 2.23 -0.44
N LYS A 29 9.17 2.30 -0.43
CA LYS A 29 9.99 1.87 0.71
C LYS A 29 10.17 3.02 1.69
N PHE A 30 10.00 2.75 2.97
CA PHE A 30 10.18 3.71 4.06
C PHE A 30 10.65 2.99 5.32
N PHE A 31 10.94 3.74 6.38
CA PHE A 31 11.40 3.19 7.65
C PHE A 31 10.38 3.49 8.75
N ILE A 32 9.94 2.46 9.48
CA ILE A 32 9.12 2.58 10.69
C ILE A 32 9.93 2.02 11.85
N ASN A 33 10.15 2.81 12.90
CA ASN A 33 10.94 2.40 14.08
C ASN A 33 12.33 1.83 13.70
N GLY A 34 13.01 2.47 12.74
CA GLY A 34 14.32 2.05 12.23
C GLY A 34 14.31 0.80 11.34
N LYS A 35 13.15 0.18 11.09
CA LYS A 35 13.03 -1.02 10.26
C LYS A 35 12.46 -0.69 8.89
N PRO A 36 13.06 -1.19 7.79
CA PRO A 36 12.53 -0.99 6.44
C PRO A 36 11.16 -1.66 6.29
N ARG A 37 10.26 -0.95 5.61
CA ARG A 37 8.88 -1.35 5.30
C ARG A 37 8.57 -0.97 3.86
N VAL A 38 7.66 -1.72 3.26
CA VAL A 38 7.14 -1.46 1.92
C VAL A 38 5.64 -1.25 2.03
N LEU A 39 5.15 -0.10 1.58
CA LEU A 39 3.72 0.19 1.47
C LEU A 39 3.37 0.10 -0.01
N THR A 40 2.41 -0.77 -0.31
CA THR A 40 1.91 -0.99 -1.66
C THR A 40 0.46 -0.55 -1.70
N MET A 41 0.12 0.37 -2.60
CA MET A 41 -1.25 0.78 -2.89
C MET A 41 -1.68 0.18 -4.22
N ARG A 42 -2.81 -0.53 -4.25
CA ARG A 42 -3.44 -1.08 -5.45
C ARG A 42 -4.78 -0.38 -5.67
N LEU A 43 -4.94 0.24 -6.84
CA LEU A 43 -6.17 0.90 -7.27
C LEU A 43 -6.87 0.03 -8.31
N GLY A 44 -8.04 -0.49 -7.96
CA GLY A 44 -8.98 -1.11 -8.90
C GLY A 44 -10.03 -0.12 -9.39
N SER A 45 -11.00 -0.60 -10.18
CA SER A 45 -12.13 0.20 -10.67
C SER A 45 -13.08 0.66 -9.56
N ASP A 46 -13.20 -0.13 -8.49
CA ASP A 46 -14.19 -0.01 -7.42
C ASP A 46 -13.58 -0.18 -6.02
N PHE A 47 -12.25 -0.35 -5.95
CA PHE A 47 -11.54 -0.56 -4.70
C PHE A 47 -10.19 0.15 -4.63
N VAL A 48 -9.79 0.44 -3.39
CA VAL A 48 -8.43 0.87 -3.02
C VAL A 48 -7.92 -0.06 -1.94
N GLU A 49 -6.76 -0.66 -2.17
CA GLU A 49 -6.10 -1.54 -1.20
C GLU A 49 -4.73 -0.99 -0.85
N PHE A 50 -4.39 -1.00 0.43
CA PHE A 50 -3.06 -0.72 0.96
C PHE A 50 -2.54 -1.96 1.66
N SER A 51 -1.34 -2.42 1.32
CA SER A 51 -0.64 -3.47 2.04
C SER A 51 0.69 -2.96 2.58
N LEU A 52 0.94 -3.24 3.85
CA LEU A 52 2.21 -2.98 4.52
C LEU A 52 2.97 -4.29 4.62
N ALA A 53 4.19 -4.34 4.07
CA ALA A 53 5.07 -5.48 4.15
C ALA A 53 6.40 -5.15 4.84
N ASP A 54 7.05 -6.17 5.38
CA ASP A 54 8.45 -6.09 5.78
C ASP A 54 9.39 -6.11 4.56
N GLU A 55 10.69 -5.94 4.79
CA GLU A 55 11.70 -5.93 3.72
C GLU A 55 11.85 -7.29 3.01
N LYS A 56 11.39 -8.38 3.63
CA LYS A 56 11.38 -9.72 3.03
C LYS A 56 10.13 -9.95 2.18
N GLY A 57 9.20 -8.99 2.13
CA GLY A 57 7.94 -9.08 1.41
C GLY A 57 6.82 -9.76 2.20
N ASN A 58 7.00 -10.04 3.50
CA ASN A 58 5.91 -10.58 4.32
C ASN A 58 4.90 -9.46 4.62
N VAL A 59 3.65 -9.65 4.23
CA VAL A 59 2.57 -8.71 4.51
C VAL A 59 2.24 -8.76 6.01
N LEU A 60 2.29 -7.60 6.64
CA LEU A 60 1.98 -7.37 8.05
C LEU A 60 0.52 -6.95 8.22
N GLU A 61 0.05 -6.04 7.35
CA GLU A 61 -1.28 -5.45 7.45
C GLU A 61 -1.85 -5.16 6.05
N VAL A 62 -3.17 -5.31 5.92
CA VAL A 62 -3.91 -4.93 4.71
C VAL A 62 -5.12 -4.09 5.10
N LEU A 63 -5.29 -2.99 4.39
CA LEU A 63 -6.45 -2.11 4.45
C LEU A 63 -7.10 -2.12 3.07
N GLU A 64 -8.37 -2.49 2.99
CA GLU A 64 -9.12 -2.47 1.74
C GLU A 64 -10.37 -1.59 1.89
N GLN A 65 -10.58 -0.68 0.94
CA GLN A 65 -11.80 0.10 0.81
C GLN A 65 -12.51 -0.26 -0.49
N LYS A 66 -13.77 -0.68 -0.40
CA LYS A 66 -14.66 -1.00 -1.53
C LYS A 66 -15.95 -0.21 -1.42
N GLY A 67 -16.33 0.51 -2.49
CA GLY A 67 -17.66 1.14 -2.59
C GLY A 67 -18.08 1.97 -1.36
N GLY A 68 -17.14 2.68 -0.71
CA GLY A 68 -17.39 3.49 0.49
C GLY A 68 -17.15 2.79 1.83
N ASN A 69 -17.06 1.46 1.88
CA ASN A 69 -16.77 0.70 3.10
C ASN A 69 -15.27 0.48 3.25
N VAL A 70 -14.71 0.83 4.42
CA VAL A 70 -13.30 0.61 4.78
C VAL A 70 -13.21 -0.61 5.69
N SER A 71 -12.38 -1.59 5.34
CA SER A 71 -12.14 -2.80 6.12
C SER A 71 -10.65 -2.92 6.47
N PHE A 72 -10.36 -3.17 7.74
CA PHE A 72 -9.01 -3.39 8.25
C PHE A 72 -8.83 -4.88 8.52
N ASN A 73 -7.91 -5.53 7.80
CA ASN A 73 -7.58 -6.93 8.01
C ASN A 73 -6.12 -7.02 8.49
N GLN A 74 -5.95 -7.37 9.76
CA GLN A 74 -4.64 -7.80 10.25
C GLN A 74 -4.35 -9.20 9.73
N VAL A 75 -3.19 -9.38 9.09
CA VAL A 75 -2.74 -10.71 8.69
C VAL A 75 -2.19 -11.38 9.95
N LYS A 76 -3.05 -12.16 10.63
CA LYS A 76 -2.60 -13.00 11.75
C LYS A 76 -1.66 -14.07 11.18
N LYS A 77 -0.45 -14.12 11.74
CA LYS A 77 0.50 -15.21 11.55
C LYS A 77 -0.02 -16.50 12.16
#